data_AF-A0A512B6F2-F1
#
_entry.id   AF-A0A512B6F2-F1
#
_cell.length_a   1.000
_cell.length_b   1.000
_cell.length_c   1.000
_cell.angle_alpha   90.00
_cell.angle_beta   90.00
_cell.angle_gamma   90.00
#
_symmetry.space_group_name_H-M   'P 1'
#
loop_
_entity.id
_entity.type
_entity.pdbx_description
1 polymer ?
#
loop_
_entity_poly.entity_id
_entity_poly.type
_entity_poly.pdbx_seq_one_letter_code
_entity_poly.pdbx_strand_id
1 'polypeptide(L)'
;MDRDTWKSKLLPFLKPFLQTTGKECEVYTPAKGMPIRFIFEGTFFMEGRHGDFLLNFSDPDIFILTIRSQHKAVRVAWSKLVAFELNTQALWQ
;
A
#
# COMPACT_ATOMS: atom_id res chain seq x y z
N MET A 1 14.79 -2.92 -3.83
CA MET A 1 13.95 -3.95 -4.48
C MET A 1 13.05 -3.27 -5.48
N ASP A 2 12.82 -3.87 -6.65
CA ASP A 2 11.94 -3.31 -7.68
C ASP A 2 10.44 -3.49 -7.38
N ARG A 3 9.60 -2.82 -8.18
CA ARG A 3 8.14 -2.89 -8.08
C ARG A 3 7.61 -4.31 -8.11
N ASP A 4 8.03 -5.14 -9.06
CA ASP A 4 7.39 -6.44 -9.31
C ASP A 4 7.69 -7.43 -8.20
N THR A 5 8.91 -7.39 -7.67
CA THR A 5 9.29 -8.14 -6.48
C THR A 5 8.45 -7.69 -5.28
N TRP A 6 8.26 -6.39 -5.05
CA TRP A 6 7.39 -5.89 -4.00
C TRP A 6 5.93 -6.27 -4.21
N LYS A 7 5.42 -6.13 -5.43
CA LYS A 7 4.05 -6.50 -5.82
C LYS A 7 3.78 -7.96 -5.49
N SER A 8 4.66 -8.88 -5.90
CA SER A 8 4.51 -10.31 -5.61
C SER A 8 4.39 -10.62 -4.11
N LYS A 9 5.12 -9.88 -3.26
CA LYS A 9 5.10 -10.05 -1.80
C LYS A 9 3.89 -9.40 -1.12
N LEU A 10 3.43 -8.27 -1.65
CA LEU A 10 2.31 -7.51 -1.08
C LEU A 10 0.95 -8.05 -1.52
N LEU A 11 0.84 -8.51 -2.77
CA LEU A 11 -0.44 -8.89 -3.39
C LEU A 11 -1.28 -9.88 -2.56
N PRO A 12 -0.71 -10.88 -1.85
CA PRO A 12 -1.49 -11.78 -0.99
C PRO A 12 -2.26 -11.07 0.14
N PHE A 13 -1.80 -9.89 0.57
CA PHE A 13 -2.37 -9.11 1.68
C PHE A 13 -3.20 -7.92 1.23
N LEU A 14 -3.33 -7.74 -0.08
CA LEU A 14 -4.08 -6.66 -0.70
C LEU A 14 -5.36 -7.18 -1.35
N LYS A 15 -6.33 -6.29 -1.51
CA LYS A 15 -7.53 -6.51 -2.30
C LYS A 15 -7.68 -5.39 -3.33
N PRO A 16 -8.14 -5.70 -4.56
CA PRO A 16 -8.53 -4.67 -5.50
C PRO A 16 -9.51 -3.71 -4.84
N PHE A 17 -9.29 -2.42 -5.03
CA PHE A 17 -10.19 -1.38 -4.57
C PHE A 17 -10.90 -0.81 -5.80
N LEU A 18 -12.21 -1.04 -5.90
CA LEU A 18 -12.99 -0.57 -7.03
C LEU A 18 -13.16 0.95 -6.92
N GLN A 19 -12.35 1.71 -7.65
CA GLN A 19 -12.66 3.10 -7.96
C GLN A 19 -13.64 3.13 -9.13
N THR A 20 -14.84 3.67 -8.90
CA THR A 20 -15.93 3.79 -9.86
C THR A 20 -15.67 4.78 -11.01
N THR A 21 -14.41 5.12 -11.28
CA THR A 21 -14.03 6.14 -12.26
C THR A 21 -13.23 5.54 -13.41
N GLY A 22 -13.92 4.87 -14.33
CA GLY A 22 -13.71 4.83 -15.80
C GLY A 22 -12.31 4.63 -16.43
N LYS A 23 -11.24 4.46 -15.65
CA LYS A 23 -9.90 4.13 -16.12
C LYS A 23 -9.41 2.94 -15.32
N GLU A 24 -8.95 1.92 -16.03
CA GLU A 24 -8.45 0.64 -15.53
C GLU A 24 -7.10 0.80 -14.79
N CYS A 25 -7.02 1.71 -13.83
CA CYS A 25 -5.91 1.71 -12.88
C CYS A 25 -6.28 0.76 -11.76
N GLU A 26 -5.73 -0.46 -11.79
CA GLU A 26 -5.85 -1.40 -10.69
C GLU A 26 -5.18 -0.81 -9.44
N VAL A 27 -6.01 -0.22 -8.57
CA VAL A 27 -5.59 0.22 -7.25
C VAL A 27 -5.95 -0.84 -6.22
N TYR A 28 -5.09 -0.97 -5.22
CA TYR A 28 -5.16 -2.00 -4.21
C TYR A 28 -5.23 -1.37 -2.83
N THR A 29 -5.91 -2.03 -1.90
CA THR A 29 -5.97 -1.61 -0.49
C THR A 29 -5.66 -2.79 0.42
N PRO A 30 -5.21 -2.59 1.67
CA PRO A 30 -5.06 -3.69 2.61
C PRO A 30 -6.34 -4.53 2.71
N ALA A 31 -6.20 -5.86 2.84
CA ALA A 31 -7.35 -6.72 3.07
C ALA A 31 -8.05 -6.35 4.41
N LYS A 32 -9.36 -6.60 4.48
CA LYS A 32 -10.11 -6.36 5.73
C LYS A 32 -9.49 -7.19 6.87
N GLY A 33 -9.28 -6.55 8.02
CA GLY A 33 -8.64 -7.19 9.18
C GLY A 33 -7.12 -7.37 9.06
N MET A 34 -6.49 -6.86 7.99
CA MET A 34 -5.04 -6.90 7.81
C MET A 34 -4.48 -5.49 7.64
N PRO A 35 -4.34 -4.71 8.73
CA PRO A 35 -3.57 -3.46 8.67
C PRO A 35 -2.15 -3.73 8.19
N ILE A 36 -1.65 -2.86 7.32
CA ILE A 36 -0.28 -2.93 6.79
C ILE A 36 0.45 -1.67 7.21
N ARG A 37 1.66 -1.86 7.75
CA ARG A 37 2.63 -0.79 7.98
C ARG A 37 3.74 -0.88 6.95
N PHE A 38 3.96 0.17 6.18
CA PHE A 38 5.08 0.31 5.25
C PHE A 38 6.23 1.05 5.93
N ILE A 39 7.45 0.51 5.80
CA ILE A 39 8.67 1.05 6.42
C ILE A 39 9.63 1.45 5.31
N PHE A 40 10.05 2.72 5.32
CA PHE A 40 10.94 3.29 4.33
C PHE A 40 12.30 3.62 4.96
N GLU A 41 13.32 3.79 4.12
CA GLU A 41 14.61 4.31 4.57
C GLU A 41 14.46 5.64 5.32
N GLY A 42 15.30 5.87 6.34
CA GLY A 42 15.25 7.08 7.16
C GLY A 42 14.22 7.05 8.29
N THR A 43 13.81 5.85 8.73
CA THR A 43 12.91 5.65 9.89
C THR A 43 11.50 6.23 9.69
N PHE A 44 11.11 6.47 8.44
CA PHE A 44 9.76 6.90 8.09
C PHE A 44 8.87 5.67 7.91
N PHE A 45 7.68 5.67 8.52
CA PHE A 45 6.70 4.60 8.36
C PHE A 45 5.27 5.15 8.22
N MET A 46 4.42 4.37 7.57
CA MET A 46 2.99 4.67 7.39
C MET A 46 2.17 3.41 7.64
N GLU A 47 1.16 3.50 8.50
CA GLU A 47 0.24 2.40 8.80
C GLU A 47 -1.19 2.76 8.36
N GLY A 48 -1.88 1.80 7.76
CA GLY A 48 -3.25 1.99 7.30
C GLY A 48 -3.98 0.66 7.14
N ARG A 49 -5.30 0.75 7.17
CA ARG A 49 -6.21 -0.39 7.07
C ARG A 49 -6.93 -0.38 5.72
N HIS A 50 -7.82 -1.35 5.56
CA HIS A 50 -8.69 -1.46 4.41
C HIS A 50 -9.44 -0.15 4.14
N GLY A 51 -9.23 0.43 2.97
CA GLY A 51 -9.86 1.67 2.52
C GLY A 51 -9.19 2.95 3.02
N ASP A 52 -8.18 2.89 3.90
CA ASP A 52 -7.37 4.06 4.28
C ASP A 52 -6.32 4.36 3.22
N PHE A 53 -5.69 3.29 2.74
CA PHE A 53 -4.55 3.33 1.81
C PHE A 53 -4.92 2.72 0.47
N LEU A 54 -4.60 3.44 -0.60
CA LEU A 54 -4.66 2.92 -1.97
C LEU A 54 -3.25 2.86 -2.56
N LEU A 55 -2.77 1.65 -2.82
CA LEU A 55 -1.54 1.37 -3.56
C LEU A 55 -1.82 1.33 -5.05
N ASN A 56 -0.91 1.89 -5.83
CA ASN A 56 -0.90 1.77 -7.28
C ASN A 56 0.46 1.22 -7.75
N PHE A 57 0.43 0.21 -8.61
CA PHE A 57 1.61 -0.44 -9.21
C PHE A 57 1.84 -0.03 -10.68
N SER A 58 1.17 1.01 -11.17
CA SER A 58 1.28 1.46 -12.57
C SER A 58 2.68 1.93 -12.94
N ASP A 59 3.43 2.46 -11.97
CA ASP A 59 4.76 3.01 -12.16
C ASP A 59 5.84 2.02 -11.69
N PRO A 60 6.78 1.61 -12.57
CA PRO A 60 7.84 0.65 -12.22
C PRO A 60 8.90 1.24 -11.27
N ASP A 61 9.06 2.56 -11.21
CA ASP A 61 10.09 3.24 -10.44
C ASP A 61 9.55 3.83 -9.13
N ILE A 62 8.27 4.19 -9.11
CA ILE A 62 7.64 4.92 -8.01
C ILE A 62 6.59 4.08 -7.27
N PHE A 63 6.79 3.91 -5.97
CA PHE A 63 5.77 3.51 -5.00
C PHE A 63 4.79 4.67 -4.80
N ILE A 64 3.53 4.45 -5.16
CA ILE A 64 2.45 5.42 -5.02
C ILE A 64 1.44 4.92 -3.99
N LEU A 65 1.31 5.67 -2.89
CA LEU A 65 0.33 5.41 -1.83
C LEU A 65 -0.58 6.61 -1.62
N THR A 66 -1.88 6.45 -1.86
CA THR A 66 -2.88 7.47 -1.54
C THR A 66 -3.46 7.22 -0.15
N ILE A 67 -3.39 8.22 0.71
CA ILE A 67 -3.99 8.26 2.05
C ILE A 67 -5.35 8.96 1.92
N ARG A 68 -6.44 8.18 1.95
CA ARG A 68 -7.79 8.70 1.65
C ARG A 68 -8.29 9.73 2.65
N SER A 69 -8.06 9.50 3.95
CA SER A 69 -8.49 10.42 5.01
C SER A 69 -7.85 11.80 4.92
N GLN A 70 -6.68 11.90 4.29
CA GLN A 70 -5.91 13.14 4.18
C GLN A 70 -5.91 13.71 2.76
N HIS A 71 -6.58 13.05 1.81
CA HIS A 71 -6.53 13.41 0.38
C HIS A 71 -5.09 13.62 -0.14
N LYS A 72 -4.12 12.86 0.39
CA LYS A 72 -2.70 13.01 0.12
C LYS A 72 -2.15 11.80 -0.59
N ALA A 73 -1.27 12.01 -1.58
CA ALA A 73 -0.48 10.95 -2.18
C ALA A 73 0.98 11.05 -1.71
N VAL A 74 1.55 9.91 -1.31
CA VAL A 74 2.97 9.74 -1.03
C VAL A 74 3.58 9.02 -2.23
N ARG A 75 4.66 9.58 -2.75
CA ARG A 75 5.41 9.07 -3.90
C ARG A 75 6.86 8.90 -3.48
N VAL A 76 7.35 7.68 -3.53
CA VAL A 76 8.73 7.35 -3.13
C VAL A 76 9.27 6.32 -4.11
N ALA A 77 10.56 6.29 -4.39
CA ALA A 77 11.12 5.20 -5.20
C ALA A 77 10.88 3.84 -4.52
N TRP A 78 10.56 2.80 -5.28
CA TRP A 78 10.41 1.42 -4.74
C TRP A 78 11.65 0.95 -3.99
N SER A 79 12.83 1.43 -4.39
CA SER A 79 14.11 1.16 -3.74
C SER A 79 14.18 1.65 -2.29
N LYS A 80 13.34 2.60 -1.89
CA LYS A 80 13.29 3.16 -0.54
C LYS A 80 12.34 2.41 0.39
N LEU A 81 11.45 1.57 -0.13
CA LEU A 81 10.67 0.65 0.70
C LEU A 81 11.61 -0.44 1.21
N VAL A 82 11.73 -0.56 2.53
CA VAL A 82 12.65 -1.49 3.20
C VAL A 82 11.90 -2.75 3.63
N ALA A 83 10.73 -2.59 4.23
CA ALA A 83 9.91 -3.66 4.75
C ALA A 83 8.43 -3.27 4.79
N PHE A 84 7.57 -4.27 4.99
CA PHE A 84 6.21 -4.07 5.47
C PHE A 84 5.92 -5.02 6.62
N GLU A 85 5.05 -4.60 7.53
CA GLU A 85 4.59 -5.40 8.67
C GLU A 85 3.08 -5.58 8.58
N LEU A 86 2.61 -6.78 8.92
CA LEU A 86 1.18 -7.07 9.07
C LEU A 86 0.83 -6.95 10.54
N ASN A 87 -0.05 -6.00 10.88
CA ASN A 87 -0.47 -5.82 12.27
C ASN A 87 -1.75 -6.64 12.55
N THR A 88 -1.58 -7.94 12.81
CA THR A 88 -2.69 -8.87 13.07
C THR A 88 -3.30 -8.73 14.46
N GLN A 89 -2.70 -7.94 15.36
CA GLN A 89 -3.23 -7.72 16.71
C GLN A 89 -4.53 -6.89 16.73
N ALA A 90 -4.84 -6.18 15.64
CA ALA A 90 -6.09 -5.43 15.49
C ALA A 90 -7.33 -6.30 15.19
N LEU A 91 -7.19 -7.63 15.13
CA LEU A 91 -8.29 -8.58 14.87
C LEU A 91 -9.07 -8.99 16.13
N TRP A 92 -8.59 -8.63 17.32
CA TRP A 92 -9.13 -9.09 18.62
C TRP A 92 -9.57 -7.95 19.54
N GLN A 93 -9.79 -6.74 19.00
CA GLN A 93 -10.35 -5.59 19.72
C GLN A 93 -11.71 -5.19 19.15
#